data_AF-A0AAD1ZND6-F1
#
_entry.id   AF-A0AAD1ZND6-F1
#
_cell.length_a   1.000
_cell.length_b   1.000
_cell.length_c   1.000
_cell.angle_alpha   90.00
_cell.angle_beta   90.00
_cell.angle_gamma   90.00
#
_symmetry.space_group_name_H-M   'P 1'
#
loop_
_entity.id
_entity.type
_entity.pdbx_description
1 polymer ?
#
loop_
_entity_poly.entity_id
_entity_poly.type
_entity_poly.pdbx_seq_one_letter_code
_entity_poly.pdbx_strand_id
1 'polypeptide(L)'
;MEVDIGTSCCNEKIPLENPTPVDELKKPTENHASTSVFVNHAAISWHDSRGKWIGDLSQRSKRVPKDPIISWSMTYEDLLSTNDPFAKPIPLSEMVDFLVDIWQDEGLFD
;
A
#
# COMPACT_ATOMS: atom_id res chain seq x y z
N MET A 1 34.48 11.77 15.06
CA MET A 1 34.37 13.19 14.65
C MET A 1 33.10 13.28 13.81
N GLU A 2 32.26 14.25 14.13
CA GLU A 2 30.80 14.22 13.99
C GLU A 2 30.34 14.39 12.53
N VAL A 3 29.25 13.71 12.15
CA VAL A 3 28.55 13.89 10.87
C VAL A 3 27.47 14.94 11.10
N ASP A 4 27.69 16.13 10.54
CA ASP A 4 26.74 17.23 10.65
C ASP A 4 25.68 17.12 9.52
N ILE A 5 24.43 16.93 9.93
CA ILE A 5 23.25 16.91 9.06
C ILE A 5 22.78 18.36 8.89
N GLY A 6 23.15 18.97 7.77
CA GLY A 6 22.64 20.27 7.36
C GLY A 6 21.44 20.14 6.42
N THR A 7 20.27 19.74 6.93
CA THR A 7 19.01 19.88 6.18
C THR A 7 18.53 21.32 6.32
N SER A 8 18.87 22.18 5.37
CA SER A 8 18.36 23.56 5.32
C SER A 8 17.18 23.65 4.34
N CYS A 9 15.97 23.70 4.89
CA CYS A 9 14.74 23.96 4.16
C CYS A 9 14.62 25.46 3.85
N CYS A 10 14.89 25.86 2.61
CA CYS A 10 14.58 27.20 2.14
C CYS A 10 13.18 27.20 1.52
N ASN A 11 12.19 27.56 2.32
CA ASN A 11 10.85 27.96 1.87
C ASN A 11 10.82 29.48 1.72
N GLU A 12 11.15 29.97 0.53
CA GLU A 12 10.97 31.39 0.18
C GLU A 12 9.48 31.70 -0.03
N LYS A 13 9.02 32.68 0.74
CA LYS A 13 7.67 33.22 0.73
C LYS A 13 7.42 34.02 -0.54
N ILE A 14 6.27 33.80 -1.16
CA ILE A 14 5.72 34.62 -2.25
C ILE A 14 5.29 35.98 -1.67
N PRO A 15 5.79 37.13 -2.16
CA PRO A 15 5.18 38.43 -1.88
C PRO A 15 4.06 38.71 -2.88
N LEU A 16 2.83 38.78 -2.36
CA LEU A 16 1.65 39.27 -3.07
C LEU A 16 1.72 40.81 -3.15
N GLU A 17 2.12 41.33 -4.30
CA GLU A 17 1.91 42.74 -4.69
C GLU A 17 1.51 42.74 -6.17
N ASN A 18 0.23 43.02 -6.44
CA ASN A 18 -0.27 43.27 -7.78
C ASN A 18 -0.14 44.77 -8.09
N PRO A 19 0.45 45.15 -9.24
CA PRO A 19 0.10 46.41 -9.89
C PRO A 19 -0.65 46.17 -11.21
N THR A 20 -1.73 46.94 -11.37
CA THR A 20 -2.65 47.10 -12.50
C THR A 20 -1.91 47.44 -13.82
N PRO A 21 -2.48 47.17 -15.02
CA PRO A 21 -1.71 47.03 -16.25
C PRO A 21 -1.47 48.37 -16.95
N VAL A 22 -0.25 48.57 -17.44
CA VAL A 22 0.09 49.58 -18.45
C VAL A 22 0.66 48.86 -19.66
N ASP A 23 -0.02 49.09 -20.77
CA ASP A 23 0.14 48.54 -22.10
C ASP A 23 1.42 49.09 -22.76
N GLU A 24 2.39 48.22 -23.10
CA GLU A 24 3.36 48.51 -24.17
C GLU A 24 3.89 47.23 -24.82
N LEU A 25 3.44 47.04 -26.07
CA LEU A 25 3.93 46.13 -27.09
C LEU A 25 5.45 46.23 -27.28
N LYS A 26 6.23 45.23 -26.85
CA LYS A 26 7.61 44.99 -27.32
C LYS A 26 7.88 43.51 -27.59
N LYS A 27 7.90 43.19 -28.90
CA LYS A 27 8.54 42.10 -29.68
C LYS A 27 9.01 40.83 -28.93
N PRO A 28 8.59 39.62 -29.32
CA PRO A 28 9.12 38.40 -28.71
C PRO A 28 10.52 38.13 -29.27
N THR A 29 11.53 38.28 -28.43
CA THR A 29 12.84 37.68 -28.66
C THR A 29 12.70 36.20 -28.35
N GLU A 30 12.93 35.39 -29.38
CA GLU A 30 13.06 33.94 -29.36
C GLU A 30 14.14 33.53 -28.35
N ASN A 31 13.71 33.24 -27.12
CA ASN A 31 14.52 32.54 -26.15
C ASN A 31 14.16 31.07 -26.28
N HIS A 32 15.10 30.28 -26.83
CA HIS A 32 15.01 28.82 -26.94
C HIS A 32 14.44 28.22 -25.66
N ALA A 33 13.15 27.94 -25.68
CA ALA A 33 12.44 27.27 -24.62
C ALA A 33 12.89 25.81 -24.65
N SER A 34 14.03 25.52 -24.04
CA SER A 34 14.22 24.20 -23.44
C SER A 34 13.28 24.15 -22.25
N THR A 35 11.97 23.99 -22.52
CA THR A 35 10.99 23.59 -21.52
C THR A 35 11.42 22.21 -21.04
N SER A 36 12.30 22.19 -20.03
CA SER A 36 12.64 20.97 -19.33
C SER A 36 11.33 20.40 -18.79
N VAL A 37 10.92 19.26 -19.33
CA VAL A 37 9.71 18.57 -18.88
C VAL A 37 9.83 18.33 -17.39
N PHE A 38 8.84 18.77 -16.61
CA PHE A 38 8.81 18.52 -15.18
C PHE A 38 8.77 17.01 -14.93
N VAL A 39 9.72 16.52 -14.13
CA VAL A 39 9.79 15.10 -13.72
C VAL A 39 9.41 14.99 -12.26
N ASN A 40 8.36 14.21 -11.98
CA ASN A 40 7.97 13.90 -10.61
C ASN A 40 8.82 12.76 -10.05
N HIS A 41 9.97 13.11 -9.46
CA HIS A 41 10.90 12.14 -8.87
C HIS A 41 10.26 11.29 -7.75
N ALA A 42 9.34 11.86 -6.96
CA ALA A 42 8.66 11.14 -5.89
C ALA A 42 7.74 10.03 -6.42
N ALA A 43 6.98 10.31 -7.48
CA ALA A 43 6.14 9.31 -8.13
C ALA A 43 6.97 8.14 -8.69
N ILE A 44 8.11 8.44 -9.30
CA ILE A 44 9.03 7.42 -9.83
C ILE A 44 9.56 6.55 -8.69
N SER A 45 10.07 7.15 -7.61
CA SER A 45 10.55 6.40 -6.45
C SER A 45 9.46 5.55 -5.79
N TRP A 46 8.22 6.03 -5.75
CA TRP A 46 7.08 5.25 -5.25
C TRP A 46 6.80 4.03 -6.13
N HIS A 47 6.76 4.19 -7.45
CA HIS A 47 6.55 3.09 -8.39
C HIS A 47 7.64 2.02 -8.25
N ASP A 48 8.90 2.43 -8.15
CA ASP A 48 10.03 1.52 -7.94
C ASP A 48 9.93 0.77 -6.62
N SER A 49 9.56 1.47 -5.54
CA SER A 49 9.40 0.89 -4.20
C SER A 49 8.25 -0.11 -4.16
N ARG A 50 7.12 0.24 -4.80
CA ARG A 50 5.94 -0.61 -4.89
C ARG A 50 6.22 -1.89 -5.66
N GLY A 51 6.96 -1.80 -6.77
CA GLY A 51 7.37 -2.98 -7.54
C GLY A 51 8.20 -3.96 -6.70
N LYS A 52 9.15 -3.42 -5.91
CA LYS A 52 9.96 -4.22 -4.97
C LYS A 52 9.11 -4.87 -3.87
N TRP A 53 8.10 -4.17 -3.35
CA TRP A 53 7.21 -4.66 -2.29
C TRP A 53 6.27 -5.78 -2.73
N ILE A 54 5.69 -5.67 -3.92
CA ILE A 54 4.83 -6.73 -4.48
C ILE A 54 5.67 -8.00 -4.73
N GLY A 55 6.96 -7.82 -5.03
CA GLY A 55 7.89 -8.90 -5.29
C GLY A 55 7.53 -9.66 -6.58
N ASP A 56 8.23 -10.77 -6.81
CA ASP A 56 7.91 -11.65 -7.91
C ASP A 56 6.73 -12.55 -7.54
N LEU A 57 5.57 -12.29 -8.14
CA LEU A 57 4.36 -13.10 -7.96
C LEU A 57 4.58 -14.56 -8.39
N SER A 58 5.56 -14.84 -9.26
CA SER A 58 5.92 -16.22 -9.63
C SER A 58 6.67 -16.96 -8.53
N GLN A 59 7.37 -16.23 -7.65
CA GLN A 59 8.01 -16.76 -6.43
C GLN A 59 7.03 -16.94 -5.28
N ARG A 60 5.79 -16.45 -5.43
CA ARG A 60 4.71 -16.80 -4.50
C ARG A 60 4.46 -18.29 -4.68
N SER A 61 5.13 -19.10 -3.87
CA SER A 61 5.06 -20.55 -3.97
C SER A 61 3.58 -20.95 -4.05
N LYS A 62 3.23 -21.72 -5.09
CA LYS A 62 1.92 -22.35 -5.16
C LYS A 62 1.79 -23.14 -3.86
N ARG A 63 0.93 -22.66 -2.96
CA ARG A 63 0.71 -23.34 -1.67
C ARG A 63 0.25 -24.74 -2.04
N VAL A 64 1.09 -25.72 -1.74
CA VAL A 64 0.74 -27.13 -1.91
C VAL A 64 -0.53 -27.37 -1.11
N PRO A 65 -1.53 -28.08 -1.66
CA PRO A 65 -2.70 -28.49 -0.90
C PRO A 65 -2.22 -29.16 0.39
N LYS A 66 -2.60 -28.59 1.53
CA LYS A 66 -2.33 -29.14 2.86
C LYS A 66 -3.63 -29.71 3.38
N ASP A 67 -3.51 -30.77 4.17
CA ASP A 67 -4.65 -31.28 4.91
C ASP A 67 -5.19 -30.16 5.82
N PRO A 68 -6.52 -30.08 5.98
CA PRO A 68 -7.14 -29.11 6.85
C PRO A 68 -6.60 -29.26 8.28
N ILE A 69 -6.31 -28.13 8.92
CA ILE A 69 -5.82 -28.03 10.28
C ILE A 69 -6.99 -28.10 11.27
N ILE A 70 -8.12 -27.50 10.93
CA ILE A 70 -9.38 -27.60 11.64
C ILE A 70 -10.01 -28.95 11.30
N SER A 71 -10.35 -29.74 12.32
CA SER A 71 -11.08 -30.99 12.11
C SER A 71 -12.50 -30.69 11.64
N TRP A 72 -13.02 -31.47 10.70
CA TRP A 72 -14.43 -31.43 10.32
C TRP A 72 -15.39 -31.64 11.50
N SER A 73 -14.93 -32.35 12.54
CA SER A 73 -15.70 -32.61 13.75
C SER A 73 -15.53 -31.56 14.84
N MET A 74 -14.85 -30.45 14.54
CA MET A 74 -14.59 -29.38 15.51
C MET A 74 -15.80 -28.44 15.59
N THR A 75 -16.15 -27.97 16.78
CA THR A 75 -17.20 -26.95 16.97
C THR A 75 -16.59 -25.58 17.20
N TYR A 76 -17.41 -24.52 17.11
CA TYR A 76 -16.98 -23.16 17.44
C TYR A 76 -16.46 -23.05 18.88
N GLU A 77 -17.19 -23.69 19.81
CA GLU A 77 -16.80 -23.75 21.22
C GLU A 77 -15.47 -24.49 21.43
N ASP A 78 -15.18 -25.54 20.65
CA ASP A 78 -13.89 -26.23 20.71
C ASP A 78 -12.71 -25.33 20.29
N LEU A 79 -12.91 -24.44 19.31
CA LEU A 79 -11.87 -23.46 18.92
C LEU A 79 -11.64 -22.40 19.98
N LEU A 80 -12.70 -21.98 20.68
CA LEU A 80 -12.63 -20.96 21.73
C LEU A 80 -12.29 -21.53 23.11
N SER A 81 -12.28 -22.86 23.26
CA SER A 81 -12.00 -23.53 24.53
C SER A 81 -10.61 -23.22 25.08
N THR A 82 -9.65 -22.89 24.21
CA THR A 82 -8.27 -22.55 24.59
C THR A 82 -7.78 -21.36 23.75
N ASN A 83 -6.92 -20.53 24.36
CA ASN A 83 -6.26 -19.41 23.68
C ASN A 83 -4.88 -19.81 23.14
N ASP A 84 -4.55 -21.11 23.15
CA ASP A 84 -3.27 -21.59 22.68
C ASP A 84 -3.18 -21.49 21.15
N PRO A 85 -2.00 -21.14 20.59
CA PRO A 85 -1.84 -21.10 19.15
C PRO A 85 -2.00 -22.49 18.52
N PHE A 86 -2.60 -22.55 17.33
CA PHE A 86 -2.63 -23.77 16.52
C PHE A 86 -1.22 -24.25 16.17
N ALA A 87 -1.05 -25.58 16.10
CA ALA A 87 0.23 -26.20 15.75
C ALA A 87 0.76 -25.75 14.37
N LYS A 88 -0.13 -25.33 13.47
CA LYS A 88 0.19 -24.75 12.16
C LYS A 88 -0.70 -23.53 11.89
N PRO A 89 -0.21 -22.51 11.15
CA PRO A 89 -1.05 -21.38 10.75
C PRO A 89 -2.20 -21.83 9.86
N ILE A 90 -3.42 -21.45 10.22
CA ILE A 90 -4.63 -21.81 9.49
C ILE A 90 -4.80 -20.89 8.27
N PRO A 91 -4.94 -21.43 7.05
CA PRO A 91 -5.32 -20.65 5.88
C PRO A 91 -6.66 -19.94 6.11
N LEU A 92 -6.75 -18.67 5.74
CA LEU A 92 -7.99 -17.91 5.88
C LEU A 92 -9.19 -18.59 5.21
N SER A 93 -8.99 -19.21 4.04
CA SER A 93 -10.05 -19.94 3.35
C SER A 93 -10.63 -21.07 4.21
N GLU A 94 -9.77 -21.81 4.91
CA GLU A 94 -10.19 -22.92 5.76
C GLU A 94 -11.02 -22.45 6.95
N MET A 95 -10.65 -21.32 7.58
CA MET A 95 -11.46 -20.71 8.63
C MET A 95 -12.81 -20.21 8.12
N VAL A 96 -12.85 -19.65 6.92
CA VAL A 96 -14.10 -19.18 6.31
C VAL A 96 -15.02 -20.35 5.99
N ASP A 97 -14.50 -21.41 5.37
CA ASP A 97 -15.26 -22.61 5.03
C ASP A 97 -15.87 -23.24 6.30
N PHE A 98 -15.05 -23.39 7.35
CA PHE A 98 -15.50 -23.88 8.66
C PHE A 98 -16.63 -23.04 9.30
N LEU A 99 -16.51 -21.71 9.28
CA LEU A 99 -17.54 -20.82 9.86
C LEU A 99 -18.84 -20.88 9.08
N VAL A 100 -18.76 -20.99 7.75
CA VAL A 100 -19.92 -21.10 6.86
C VAL A 100 -20.69 -22.40 7.13
N ASP A 101 -20.00 -23.50 7.41
CA ASP A 101 -20.64 -24.77 7.77
C ASP A 101 -21.38 -24.66 9.11
N ILE A 102 -20.74 -24.11 10.15
CA ILE A 102 -21.36 -23.93 11.48
C ILE A 102 -22.59 -23.03 11.41
N TRP A 103 -22.50 -21.90 10.71
CA TRP A 103 -23.63 -20.98 10.63
C TRP A 103 -24.82 -21.55 9.87
N GLN A 104 -24.58 -22.43 8.88
CA GLN A 104 -25.64 -23.17 8.21
C GLN A 104 -26.29 -24.19 9.14
N ASP A 105 -25.48 -24.94 9.89
CA ASP A 105 -25.97 -25.94 10.84
C ASP A 105 -26.78 -25.30 11.99
N GLU A 106 -26.38 -24.10 12.44
CA GLU A 106 -27.08 -23.34 13.49
C GLU A 106 -28.30 -22.54 12.99
N GLY A 107 -28.53 -22.47 11.67
CA GLY A 107 -29.66 -21.74 11.10
C GLY A 107 -29.58 -20.22 11.27
N LEU A 108 -28.38 -19.66 11.37
CA LEU A 108 -28.17 -18.21 11.57
C LEU A 108 -28.54 -17.34 10.35
N PHE A 109 -28.81 -17.97 9.22
CA PHE A 109 -29.11 -17.31 7.94
C PHE A 109 -30.51 -17.60 7.37
N ASP A 110 -31.44 -18.14 8.17
CA ASP A 110 -32.82 -18.49 7.76
C ASP A 110 -33.84 -17.36 8.03
#